data_AF-A0A1J5G6W6-F1
#
_entry.id   AF-A0A1J5G6W6-F1
#
_cell.length_a   1.000
_cell.length_b   1.000
_cell.length_c   1.000
_cell.angle_alpha   90.00
_cell.angle_beta   90.00
_cell.angle_gamma   90.00
#
_symmetry.space_group_name_H-M   'P 1'
#
loop_
_entity.id
_entity.type
_entity.pdbx_description
1 polymer ?
#
loop_
_entity_poly.entity_id
_entity_poly.type
_entity_poly.pdbx_seq_one_letter_code
_entity_poly.pdbx_strand_id
1 'polypeptide(L)'
;MSKFIIAGIVFMTVPFATFAQTTATTAVSTIDTTVVKSGLLPGDFFYFLDRWTEALNMAFTINSEKKARKHLEYAKERVAEMSDVLKNPNAKLEHIEKAKANFDERVAKAATLVKGEKDKGADVAHLARELDDELDDAHEAIREMLKDHEDESSNAEAEIRAKLATLSPTDPQFNGLTQALESITKEKNDTAEELDDLDIDLDDEQALFKEVMGKELSEIKRKEQSENRIRENAISDIETSEIDMDGMDIDGDDMDDPEDIIKLKEVRE
;
A
#
# COMPACT_ATOMS: atom_id res chain seq x y z
N MET A 1 -23.56 5.31 -2.17
CA MET A 1 -23.42 5.78 -0.78
C MET A 1 -23.69 4.61 0.16
N SER A 2 -22.84 3.60 0.07
CA SER A 2 -22.69 2.57 1.09
C SER A 2 -21.69 3.10 2.11
N LYS A 3 -21.92 2.81 3.39
CA LYS A 3 -21.09 3.26 4.51
C LYS A 3 -20.34 2.03 5.00
N PHE A 4 -19.07 1.91 4.66
CA PHE A 4 -18.23 0.79 5.10
C PHE A 4 -17.71 1.06 6.50
N ILE A 5 -17.81 0.06 7.40
CA ILE A 5 -17.55 0.22 8.83
C ILE A 5 -16.26 -0.57 9.24
N ILE A 6 -15.06 -0.20 8.78
CA ILE A 6 -13.76 -0.82 9.17
C ILE A 6 -13.38 -0.50 10.64
N ALA A 7 -13.59 -1.42 11.57
CA ALA A 7 -13.51 -1.17 13.01
C ALA A 7 -12.10 -1.39 13.60
N GLY A 8 -11.30 -0.32 13.71
CA GLY A 8 -9.94 -0.36 14.29
C GLY A 8 -9.77 -1.23 15.54
N ILE A 9 -8.85 -2.19 15.43
CA ILE A 9 -8.55 -3.22 16.43
C ILE A 9 -8.03 -2.60 17.75
N VAL A 10 -8.84 -2.74 18.81
CA VAL A 10 -8.43 -2.51 20.20
C VAL A 10 -7.70 -3.75 20.72
N PHE A 11 -6.37 -3.76 20.64
CA PHE A 11 -5.55 -4.70 21.40
C PHE A 11 -5.16 -4.09 22.75
N MET A 12 -6.09 -4.11 23.71
CA MET A 12 -5.85 -3.63 25.06
C MET A 12 -4.99 -4.64 25.84
N THR A 13 -3.66 -4.47 25.81
CA THR A 13 -2.76 -5.12 26.76
C THR A 13 -2.53 -4.19 27.94
N VAL A 14 -2.90 -4.62 29.15
CA VAL A 14 -2.61 -3.94 30.43
C VAL A 14 -1.46 -4.69 31.15
N PRO A 15 -0.72 -4.04 32.05
CA PRO A 15 0.70 -3.72 31.87
C PRO A 15 1.61 -4.56 32.76
N PHE A 16 2.85 -4.83 32.35
CA PHE A 16 3.86 -5.30 33.28
C PHE A 16 5.27 -4.74 33.00
N ALA A 17 5.85 -4.23 34.08
CA ALA A 17 7.25 -3.92 34.35
C ALA A 17 7.91 -2.75 33.59
N THR A 18 8.04 -1.65 34.34
CA THR A 18 9.11 -0.65 34.20
C THR A 18 10.49 -1.31 34.10
N PHE A 19 11.26 -0.97 33.06
CA PHE A 19 12.70 -1.18 33.01
C PHE A 19 13.41 0.01 32.37
N ALA A 20 14.64 0.26 32.83
CA ALA A 20 15.38 1.50 32.73
C ALA A 20 15.67 1.99 31.30
N GLN A 21 15.50 3.30 31.12
CA GLN A 21 15.89 4.07 29.93
C GLN A 21 17.42 4.05 29.75
N THR A 22 17.88 3.35 28.72
CA THR A 22 19.22 3.55 28.13
C THR A 22 19.02 4.23 26.78
N THR A 23 19.39 5.51 26.69
CA THR A 23 19.47 6.22 25.40
C THR A 23 20.63 5.66 24.58
N ALA A 24 20.31 4.89 23.55
CA ALA A 24 21.20 4.62 22.43
C ALA A 24 20.64 5.35 21.21
N THR A 25 21.36 6.38 20.78
CA THR A 25 21.16 7.04 19.49
C THR A 25 21.54 6.07 18.39
N THR A 26 20.56 5.37 17.83
CA THR A 26 20.74 4.61 16.59
C THR A 26 20.46 5.54 15.42
N ALA A 27 21.51 5.89 14.69
CA ALA A 27 21.39 6.52 13.38
C ALA A 27 20.65 5.55 12.46
N VAL A 28 19.42 5.90 12.08
CA VAL A 28 18.65 5.17 11.07
C VAL A 28 19.17 5.60 9.70
N SER A 29 19.59 4.61 8.92
CA SER A 29 20.03 4.77 7.53
C SER A 29 18.86 5.27 6.70
N THR A 30 19.05 6.41 6.03
CA THR A 30 18.10 6.99 5.09
C THR A 30 17.95 6.06 3.90
N ILE A 31 16.76 5.50 3.72
CA ILE A 31 16.34 4.90 2.47
C ILE A 31 15.73 6.04 1.65
N ASP A 32 16.41 6.41 0.56
CA ASP A 32 15.88 7.33 -0.45
C ASP A 32 14.79 6.62 -1.25
N THR A 33 13.59 6.64 -0.69
CA THR A 33 12.35 6.59 -1.45
C THR A 33 11.64 7.89 -1.12
N THR A 34 11.02 8.53 -2.10
CA THR A 34 10.21 9.74 -1.89
C THR A 34 8.97 9.39 -1.06
N VAL A 35 9.17 9.10 0.23
CA VAL A 35 8.12 8.81 1.19
C VAL A 35 7.43 10.13 1.47
N VAL A 36 6.28 10.34 0.85
CA VAL A 36 5.38 11.44 1.24
C VAL A 36 4.97 11.15 2.68
N LYS A 37 5.48 11.96 3.60
CA LYS A 37 5.22 11.81 5.03
C LYS A 37 3.80 12.30 5.32
N SER A 38 3.07 11.56 6.15
CA SER A 38 1.82 12.03 6.74
C SER A 38 2.01 13.36 7.48
N GLY A 39 1.05 14.25 7.30
CA GLY A 39 0.92 15.50 8.05
C GLY A 39 0.29 15.25 9.42
N LEU A 40 -0.69 16.07 9.79
CA LEU A 40 -1.53 15.75 10.95
C LEU A 40 -2.57 14.72 10.53
N LEU A 41 -2.92 13.79 11.41
CA LEU A 41 -3.90 12.77 11.10
C LEU A 41 -5.34 13.30 11.24
N PRO A 42 -6.30 12.78 10.47
CA PRO A 42 -7.69 13.03 10.75
C PRO A 42 -8.02 12.54 12.17
N GLY A 43 -8.54 13.44 13.00
CA GLY A 43 -8.78 13.18 14.43
C GLY A 43 -7.81 13.90 15.37
N ASP A 44 -6.65 14.35 14.88
CA ASP A 44 -5.75 15.21 15.64
C ASP A 44 -6.40 16.57 15.91
N PHE A 45 -6.19 17.09 17.12
CA PHE A 45 -6.80 18.35 17.56
C PHE A 45 -6.48 19.53 16.62
N PHE A 46 -5.30 19.52 15.99
CA PHE A 46 -4.85 20.56 15.07
C PHE A 46 -4.97 20.18 13.58
N TYR A 47 -5.61 19.07 13.21
CA TYR A 47 -5.76 18.65 11.80
C TYR A 47 -6.34 19.74 10.89
N PHE A 48 -7.24 20.57 11.43
CA PHE A 48 -7.81 21.70 10.71
C PHE A 48 -6.75 22.74 10.27
N LEU A 49 -5.63 22.85 10.99
CA LEU A 49 -4.54 23.76 10.68
C LEU A 49 -3.77 23.25 9.46
N ASP A 50 -3.54 21.95 9.36
CA ASP A 50 -2.89 21.32 8.20
C ASP A 50 -3.69 21.57 6.93
N ARG A 51 -5.00 21.28 6.99
CA ARG A 51 -5.97 21.60 5.93
C ARG A 51 -6.03 23.09 5.58
N TRP A 52 -5.88 23.96 6.56
CA TRP A 52 -5.86 25.41 6.34
C TRP A 52 -4.56 25.85 5.63
N THR A 53 -3.41 25.31 6.02
CA THR A 53 -2.14 25.57 5.34
C THR A 53 -2.10 25.03 3.92
N GLU A 54 -2.70 23.85 3.67
CA GLU A 54 -2.91 23.35 2.31
C GLU A 54 -3.76 24.33 1.50
N ALA A 55 -4.90 24.77 2.02
CA ALA A 55 -5.77 25.72 1.34
C ALA A 55 -5.06 27.04 1.02
N LEU A 56 -4.22 27.54 1.92
CA LEU A 56 -3.38 28.72 1.67
C LEU A 56 -2.36 28.46 0.55
N ASN A 57 -1.62 27.37 0.61
CA ASN A 57 -0.67 27.00 -0.44
C ASN A 57 -1.37 26.88 -1.81
N MET A 58 -2.57 26.31 -1.84
CA MET A 58 -3.40 26.23 -3.04
C MET A 58 -3.84 27.60 -3.56
N ALA A 59 -4.17 28.54 -2.67
CA ALA A 59 -4.55 29.91 -3.03
C ALA A 59 -3.36 30.69 -3.64
N PHE A 60 -2.14 30.45 -3.16
CA PHE A 60 -0.93 31.07 -3.72
C PHE A 60 -0.32 30.32 -4.92
N THR A 61 -0.76 29.09 -5.20
CA THR A 61 -0.36 28.36 -6.41
C THR A 61 -1.21 28.81 -7.60
N ILE A 62 -0.76 29.82 -8.32
CA ILE A 62 -1.56 30.45 -9.40
C ILE A 62 -1.58 29.60 -10.68
N ASN A 63 -0.49 28.91 -11.00
CA ASN A 63 -0.38 28.12 -12.23
C ASN A 63 -1.18 26.80 -12.12
N SER A 64 -2.04 26.53 -13.12
CA SER A 64 -2.96 25.39 -13.13
C SER A 64 -2.26 24.03 -13.13
N GLU A 65 -1.14 23.88 -13.85
CA GLU A 65 -0.37 22.64 -13.87
C GLU A 65 0.26 22.35 -12.50
N LYS A 66 0.90 23.37 -11.92
CA LYS A 66 1.44 23.28 -10.55
C LYS A 66 0.34 22.98 -9.55
N LYS A 67 -0.84 23.55 -9.74
CA LYS A 67 -2.01 23.31 -8.89
C LYS A 67 -2.52 21.88 -9.00
N ALA A 68 -2.56 21.30 -10.20
CA ALA A 68 -2.94 19.91 -10.42
C ALA A 68 -1.96 18.94 -9.74
N ARG A 69 -0.65 19.19 -9.87
CA ARG A 69 0.40 18.44 -9.14
C ARG A 69 0.25 18.55 -7.62
N LYS A 70 0.00 19.78 -7.12
CA LYS A 70 -0.22 20.04 -5.69
C LYS A 70 -1.43 19.26 -5.16
N HIS A 71 -2.48 19.12 -5.96
CA HIS A 71 -3.61 18.29 -5.59
C HIS A 71 -3.22 16.82 -5.41
N LEU A 72 -2.44 16.26 -6.35
CA LEU A 72 -2.02 14.86 -6.26
C LEU A 72 -0.99 14.62 -5.14
N GLU A 73 -0.10 15.59 -4.88
CA GLU A 73 0.78 15.61 -3.69
C GLU A 73 -0.05 15.49 -2.41
N TYR A 74 -1.11 16.28 -2.28
CA TYR A 74 -2.03 16.19 -1.14
C TYR A 74 -2.89 14.94 -1.12
N ALA A 75 -3.13 14.28 -2.26
CA ALA A 75 -3.77 12.97 -2.30
C ALA A 75 -2.81 11.92 -1.73
N LYS A 76 -1.53 11.94 -2.11
CA LYS A 76 -0.49 11.06 -1.55
C LYS A 76 -0.31 11.24 -0.04
N GLU A 77 -0.43 12.47 0.47
CA GLU A 77 -0.48 12.72 1.91
C GLU A 77 -1.67 12.03 2.58
N ARG A 78 -2.84 11.97 1.93
CA ARG A 78 -4.00 11.22 2.45
C ARG A 78 -3.75 9.70 2.46
N VAL A 79 -3.01 9.17 1.48
CA VAL A 79 -2.57 7.75 1.50
C VAL A 79 -1.70 7.49 2.73
N ALA A 80 -0.74 8.37 3.01
CA ALA A 80 0.08 8.26 4.22
C ALA A 80 -0.75 8.38 5.51
N GLU A 81 -1.77 9.25 5.55
CA GLU A 81 -2.71 9.34 6.67
C GLU A 81 -3.50 8.04 6.88
N MET A 82 -4.01 7.41 5.81
CA MET A 82 -4.71 6.13 5.91
C MET A 82 -3.80 5.05 6.52
N SER A 83 -2.53 5.01 6.09
CA SER A 83 -1.54 4.06 6.64
C SER A 83 -1.33 4.26 8.14
N ASP A 84 -1.14 5.50 8.56
CA ASP A 84 -0.87 5.80 9.97
C ASP A 84 -2.11 5.63 10.85
N VAL A 85 -3.30 5.83 10.30
CA VAL A 85 -4.57 5.55 10.97
C VAL A 85 -4.72 4.04 11.19
N LEU A 86 -4.46 3.20 10.19
CA LEU A 86 -4.51 1.73 10.33
C LEU A 86 -3.50 1.21 11.35
N LYS A 87 -2.33 1.84 11.45
CA LYS A 87 -1.30 1.51 12.46
C LYS A 87 -1.63 2.00 13.86
N ASN A 88 -2.61 2.89 14.03
CA ASN A 88 -2.94 3.49 15.32
C ASN A 88 -4.12 2.78 15.99
N PRO A 89 -3.90 2.07 17.12
CA PRO A 89 -4.94 1.30 17.78
C PRO A 89 -6.06 2.15 18.41
N ASN A 90 -5.89 3.48 18.46
CA ASN A 90 -6.90 4.41 18.97
C ASN A 90 -7.61 5.18 17.86
N ALA A 91 -7.18 5.02 16.61
CA ALA A 91 -7.78 5.75 15.52
C ALA A 91 -9.15 5.15 15.18
N LYS A 92 -10.11 6.04 14.94
CA LYS A 92 -11.45 5.65 14.53
C LYS A 92 -11.46 5.42 13.04
N LEU A 93 -12.29 4.49 12.63
CA LEU A 93 -12.63 4.26 11.23
C LEU A 93 -12.93 5.54 10.43
N GLU A 94 -13.73 6.43 11.01
CA GLU A 94 -14.17 7.65 10.36
C GLU A 94 -12.98 8.48 9.85
N HIS A 95 -11.77 8.26 10.40
CA HIS A 95 -10.54 8.88 9.96
C HIS A 95 -10.03 8.30 8.62
N ILE A 96 -10.17 7.00 8.38
CA ILE A 96 -9.87 6.36 7.09
C ILE A 96 -10.86 6.83 6.03
N GLU A 97 -12.17 6.73 6.31
CA GLU A 97 -13.22 7.19 5.38
C GLU A 97 -13.01 8.65 4.98
N LYS A 98 -12.65 9.49 5.96
CA LYS A 98 -12.36 10.90 5.72
C LYS A 98 -11.07 11.10 4.94
N ALA A 99 -10.03 10.33 5.19
CA ALA A 99 -8.79 10.42 4.41
C ALA A 99 -9.04 10.00 2.95
N LYS A 100 -9.78 8.91 2.72
CA LYS A 100 -10.20 8.46 1.38
C LYS A 100 -11.06 9.49 0.66
N ALA A 101 -12.12 10.00 1.30
CA ALA A 101 -12.95 11.03 0.67
C ALA A 101 -12.16 12.30 0.31
N ASN A 102 -11.13 12.65 1.10
CA ASN A 102 -10.22 13.73 0.75
C ASN A 102 -9.24 13.36 -0.37
N PHE A 103 -8.81 12.10 -0.46
CA PHE A 103 -8.02 11.59 -1.57
C PHE A 103 -8.81 11.74 -2.88
N ASP A 104 -10.02 11.19 -2.95
CA ASP A 104 -10.89 11.24 -4.13
C ASP A 104 -11.15 12.70 -4.55
N GLU A 105 -11.43 13.59 -3.57
CA GLU A 105 -11.64 15.02 -3.83
C GLU A 105 -10.40 15.68 -4.46
N ARG A 106 -9.20 15.30 -4.02
CA ARG A 106 -7.95 15.84 -4.55
C ARG A 106 -7.69 15.35 -5.97
N VAL A 107 -7.88 14.06 -6.23
CA VAL A 107 -7.74 13.46 -7.57
C VAL A 107 -8.74 14.11 -8.55
N ALA A 108 -10.01 14.21 -8.18
CA ALA A 108 -11.04 14.84 -9.00
C ALA A 108 -10.71 16.31 -9.34
N LYS A 109 -10.16 17.07 -8.39
CA LYS A 109 -9.71 18.46 -8.63
C LYS A 109 -8.50 18.53 -9.55
N ALA A 110 -7.53 17.62 -9.42
CA ALA A 110 -6.40 17.53 -10.34
C ALA A 110 -6.88 17.26 -11.78
N ALA A 111 -7.74 16.25 -11.96
CA ALA A 111 -8.31 15.89 -13.25
C ALA A 111 -9.12 17.04 -13.88
N THR A 112 -9.95 17.72 -13.08
CA THR A 112 -10.75 18.86 -13.53
C THR A 112 -9.88 20.03 -13.99
N LEU A 113 -8.78 20.32 -13.28
CA LEU A 113 -7.85 21.40 -13.68
C LEU A 113 -7.16 21.08 -15.01
N VAL A 114 -6.65 19.86 -15.15
CA VAL A 114 -5.99 19.40 -16.37
C VAL A 114 -6.95 19.45 -17.56
N LYS A 115 -8.18 18.94 -17.40
CA LYS A 115 -9.22 19.04 -18.44
C LYS A 115 -9.54 20.49 -18.79
N GLY A 116 -9.70 21.35 -17.77
CA GLY A 116 -9.98 22.76 -17.97
C GLY A 116 -8.88 23.52 -18.73
N GLU A 117 -7.61 23.14 -18.58
CA GLU A 117 -6.52 23.71 -19.38
C GLU A 117 -6.49 23.15 -20.81
N LYS A 118 -6.77 21.86 -21.00
CA LYS A 118 -6.95 21.27 -22.34
C LYS A 118 -8.06 21.97 -23.12
N ASP A 119 -9.20 22.24 -22.48
CA ASP A 119 -10.33 22.93 -23.10
C ASP A 119 -10.00 24.38 -23.50
N LYS A 120 -9.01 25.00 -22.86
CA LYS A 120 -8.45 26.32 -23.26
C LYS A 120 -7.43 26.22 -24.39
N GLY A 121 -7.12 25.02 -24.86
CA GLY A 121 -6.15 24.76 -25.93
C GLY A 121 -4.70 24.60 -25.46
N ALA A 122 -4.47 24.42 -24.15
CA ALA A 122 -3.13 24.09 -23.67
C ALA A 122 -2.78 22.63 -23.99
N ASP A 123 -1.51 22.38 -24.32
CA ASP A 123 -1.00 21.01 -24.46
C ASP A 123 -0.62 20.46 -23.08
N VAL A 124 -1.55 19.70 -22.51
CA VAL A 124 -1.43 19.09 -21.18
C VAL A 124 -1.38 17.57 -21.23
N ALA A 125 -1.14 16.97 -22.41
CA ALA A 125 -1.15 15.52 -22.57
C ALA A 125 -0.07 14.84 -21.71
N HIS A 126 1.14 15.41 -21.66
CA HIS A 126 2.22 14.91 -20.81
C HIS A 126 1.90 15.07 -19.32
N LEU A 127 1.31 16.21 -18.92
CA LEU A 127 0.89 16.41 -17.54
C LEU A 127 -0.18 15.41 -17.13
N ALA A 128 -1.17 15.16 -17.99
CA ALA A 128 -2.21 14.18 -17.75
C ALA A 128 -1.63 12.78 -17.56
N ARG A 129 -0.64 12.41 -18.39
CA ARG A 129 0.06 11.13 -18.24
C ARG A 129 0.79 11.03 -16.92
N GLU A 130 1.56 12.05 -16.57
CA GLU A 130 2.34 12.04 -15.33
C GLU A 130 1.44 11.94 -14.10
N LEU A 131 0.31 12.66 -14.07
CA LEU A 131 -0.64 12.56 -12.97
C LEU A 131 -1.40 11.22 -12.95
N ASP A 132 -1.61 10.59 -14.11
CA ASP A 132 -2.20 9.25 -14.23
C ASP A 132 -1.22 8.17 -13.71
N ASP A 133 0.08 8.30 -14.03
CA ASP A 133 1.15 7.44 -13.49
C ASP A 133 1.28 7.62 -11.96
N GLU A 134 1.27 8.86 -11.47
CA GLU A 134 1.30 9.12 -10.03
C GLU A 134 0.03 8.68 -9.28
N LEU A 135 -1.11 8.60 -9.97
CA LEU A 135 -2.37 8.08 -9.43
C LEU A 135 -2.34 6.55 -9.34
N ASP A 136 -1.80 5.87 -10.36
CA ASP A 136 -1.54 4.42 -10.33
C ASP A 136 -0.72 4.05 -9.08
N ASP A 137 0.40 4.76 -8.86
CA ASP A 137 1.28 4.52 -7.70
C ASP A 137 0.54 4.70 -6.36
N ALA A 138 -0.32 5.72 -6.29
CA ALA A 138 -1.06 6.02 -5.06
C ALA A 138 -2.13 4.95 -4.78
N HIS A 139 -2.83 4.47 -5.80
CA HIS A 139 -3.81 3.40 -5.67
C HIS A 139 -3.17 2.06 -5.34
N GLU A 140 -2.02 1.74 -5.92
CA GLU A 140 -1.28 0.53 -5.55
C GLU A 140 -0.86 0.55 -4.08
N ALA A 141 -0.41 1.70 -3.58
CA ALA A 141 -0.09 1.87 -2.16
C ALA A 141 -1.31 1.71 -1.24
N ILE A 142 -2.50 2.16 -1.66
CA ILE A 142 -3.75 1.92 -0.92
C ILE A 142 -4.09 0.42 -0.96
N ARG A 143 -4.00 -0.22 -2.12
CA ARG A 143 -4.29 -1.64 -2.29
C ARG A 143 -3.39 -2.51 -1.40
N GLU A 144 -2.08 -2.29 -1.44
CA GLU A 144 -1.11 -3.02 -0.62
C GLU A 144 -1.45 -2.90 0.87
N MET A 145 -1.74 -1.68 1.32
CA MET A 145 -2.11 -1.40 2.71
C MET A 145 -3.42 -2.09 3.13
N LEU A 146 -4.46 -2.05 2.29
CA LEU A 146 -5.72 -2.72 2.59
C LEU A 146 -5.56 -4.25 2.60
N LYS A 147 -4.74 -4.78 1.70
CA LYS A 147 -4.42 -6.21 1.64
C LYS A 147 -3.65 -6.68 2.87
N ASP A 148 -2.64 -5.93 3.30
CA ASP A 148 -1.92 -6.20 4.55
C ASP A 148 -2.88 -6.22 5.74
N HIS A 149 -3.82 -5.27 5.78
CA HIS A 149 -4.83 -5.19 6.83
C HIS A 149 -5.84 -6.36 6.77
N GLU A 150 -6.23 -6.81 5.58
CA GLU A 150 -7.07 -8.00 5.40
C GLU A 150 -6.36 -9.26 5.92
N ASP A 151 -5.08 -9.44 5.59
CA ASP A 151 -4.26 -10.56 6.01
C ASP A 151 -4.06 -10.57 7.54
N GLU A 152 -3.75 -9.41 8.14
CA GLU A 152 -3.65 -9.26 9.60
C GLU A 152 -4.98 -9.59 10.30
N SER A 153 -6.09 -9.09 9.77
CA SER A 153 -7.44 -9.35 10.29
C SER A 153 -7.81 -10.84 10.19
N SER A 154 -7.46 -11.50 9.09
CA SER A 154 -7.66 -12.94 8.88
C SER A 154 -6.88 -13.78 9.88
N ASN A 155 -5.61 -13.42 10.13
CA ASN A 155 -4.77 -14.10 11.12
C ASN A 155 -5.31 -13.94 12.54
N ALA A 156 -5.70 -12.73 12.92
CA ALA A 156 -6.28 -12.47 14.24
C ALA A 156 -7.66 -13.14 14.42
N GLU A 157 -8.49 -13.22 13.36
CA GLU A 157 -9.73 -14.00 13.38
C GLU A 157 -9.46 -15.49 13.69
N ALA A 158 -8.47 -16.08 13.02
CA ALA A 158 -8.07 -17.47 13.24
C ALA A 158 -7.58 -17.72 14.67
N GLU A 159 -6.78 -16.80 15.22
CA GLU A 159 -6.32 -16.87 16.61
C GLU A 159 -7.47 -16.79 17.63
N ILE A 160 -8.41 -15.86 17.44
CA ILE A 160 -9.56 -15.70 18.33
C ILE A 160 -10.43 -16.96 18.29
N ARG A 161 -10.67 -17.53 17.11
CA ARG A 161 -11.39 -18.80 16.95
C ARG A 161 -10.68 -19.95 17.67
N ALA A 162 -9.36 -20.05 17.54
CA ALA A 162 -8.57 -21.06 18.24
C ALA A 162 -8.67 -20.90 19.76
N LYS A 163 -8.55 -19.67 20.30
CA LYS A 163 -8.71 -19.38 21.73
C LYS A 163 -10.11 -19.75 22.21
N LEU A 164 -11.17 -19.34 21.50
CA LEU A 164 -12.55 -19.70 21.82
C LEU A 164 -12.79 -21.21 21.85
N ALA A 165 -12.17 -21.98 20.96
CA ALA A 165 -12.30 -23.44 20.94
C ALA A 165 -11.70 -24.13 22.17
N THR A 166 -10.76 -23.48 22.86
CA THR A 166 -10.12 -24.00 24.09
C THR A 166 -10.81 -23.54 25.38
N LEU A 167 -11.68 -22.53 25.29
CA LEU A 167 -12.33 -21.92 26.45
C LEU A 167 -13.71 -22.51 26.71
N SER A 168 -14.09 -22.60 27.99
CA SER A 168 -15.47 -22.89 28.38
C SER A 168 -16.37 -21.69 28.05
N PRO A 169 -17.64 -21.89 27.63
CA PRO A 169 -18.62 -20.81 27.50
C PRO A 169 -18.87 -20.01 28.79
N THR A 170 -18.49 -20.55 29.94
CA THR A 170 -18.57 -19.88 31.24
C THR A 170 -17.30 -19.09 31.60
N ASP A 171 -16.26 -19.16 30.78
CA ASP A 171 -15.01 -18.43 31.00
C ASP A 171 -15.28 -16.92 30.90
N PRO A 172 -14.77 -16.10 31.84
CA PRO A 172 -14.94 -14.65 31.79
C PRO A 172 -14.47 -13.99 30.48
N GLN A 173 -13.52 -14.60 29.76
CA GLN A 173 -12.99 -14.11 28.49
C GLN A 173 -13.84 -14.51 27.28
N PHE A 174 -14.72 -15.51 27.41
CA PHE A 174 -15.47 -16.08 26.29
C PHE A 174 -16.33 -15.04 25.57
N ASN A 175 -17.07 -14.24 26.32
CA ASN A 175 -17.95 -13.20 25.74
C ASN A 175 -17.13 -12.08 25.08
N GLY A 176 -16.01 -11.67 25.68
CA GLY A 176 -15.14 -10.64 25.10
C GLY A 176 -14.51 -11.10 23.79
N LEU A 177 -14.02 -12.34 23.73
CA LEU A 177 -13.47 -12.94 22.51
C LEU A 177 -14.55 -13.16 21.45
N THR A 178 -15.78 -13.50 21.83
CA THR A 178 -16.91 -13.62 20.88
C THR A 178 -17.23 -12.27 20.23
N GLN A 179 -17.25 -11.19 21.02
CA GLN A 179 -17.48 -9.84 20.50
C GLN A 179 -16.32 -9.36 19.62
N ALA A 180 -15.08 -9.67 20.00
CA ALA A 180 -13.89 -9.39 19.19
C ALA A 180 -13.94 -10.15 17.86
N LEU A 181 -14.39 -11.42 17.87
CA LEU A 181 -14.57 -12.22 16.67
C LEU A 181 -15.59 -11.60 15.70
N GLU A 182 -16.74 -11.17 16.21
CA GLU A 182 -17.75 -10.49 15.37
C GLU A 182 -17.21 -9.20 14.75
N SER A 183 -16.46 -8.42 15.54
CA SER A 183 -15.88 -7.15 15.09
C SER A 183 -14.84 -7.37 13.98
N ILE A 184 -13.92 -8.32 14.18
CA ILE A 184 -12.84 -8.58 13.22
C ILE A 184 -13.32 -9.29 11.95
N THR A 185 -14.31 -10.19 12.06
CA THR A 185 -14.95 -10.78 10.88
C THR A 185 -15.61 -9.70 10.02
N LYS A 186 -16.27 -8.73 10.66
CA LYS A 186 -16.90 -7.62 9.96
C LYS A 186 -15.86 -6.69 9.33
N GLU A 187 -14.81 -6.33 10.07
CA GLU A 187 -13.69 -5.49 9.58
C GLU A 187 -13.00 -6.10 8.35
N LYS A 188 -12.72 -7.41 8.39
CA LYS A 188 -12.15 -8.14 7.26
C LYS A 188 -13.06 -8.09 6.03
N ASN A 189 -14.37 -8.30 6.20
CA ASN A 189 -15.32 -8.25 5.09
C ASN A 189 -15.44 -6.83 4.51
N ASP A 190 -15.49 -5.82 5.38
CA ASP A 190 -15.56 -4.41 4.95
C ASP A 190 -14.26 -4.01 4.21
N THR A 191 -13.10 -4.52 4.63
CA THR A 191 -11.80 -4.30 3.95
C THR A 191 -11.75 -4.98 2.59
N ALA A 192 -12.25 -6.20 2.48
CA ALA A 192 -12.33 -6.93 1.22
C ALA A 192 -13.29 -6.26 0.21
N GLU A 193 -14.39 -5.68 0.70
CA GLU A 193 -15.30 -4.88 -0.13
C GLU A 193 -14.62 -3.59 -0.61
N GLU A 194 -13.87 -2.90 0.27
CA GLU A 194 -13.11 -1.70 -0.09
C GLU A 194 -12.03 -1.99 -1.15
N LEU A 195 -11.39 -3.16 -1.11
CA LEU A 195 -10.43 -3.60 -2.13
C LEU A 195 -11.08 -3.77 -3.52
N ASP A 196 -12.32 -4.26 -3.58
CA ASP A 196 -13.07 -4.42 -4.83
C ASP A 196 -13.51 -3.06 -5.38
N ASP A 197 -14.01 -2.19 -4.51
CA ASP A 197 -14.44 -0.84 -4.86
C ASP A 197 -13.27 0.06 -5.32
N LEU A 198 -12.07 -0.13 -4.76
CA LEU A 198 -10.86 0.64 -5.13
C LEU A 198 -10.53 0.54 -6.63
N ASP A 199 -10.68 -0.65 -7.21
CA ASP A 199 -10.40 -0.89 -8.63
C ASP A 199 -11.41 -0.18 -9.55
N ILE A 200 -12.66 -0.12 -9.10
CA ILE A 200 -13.74 0.57 -9.82
C ILE A 200 -13.51 2.09 -9.76
N ASP A 201 -13.19 2.62 -8.58
CA ASP A 201 -12.91 4.04 -8.37
C ASP A 201 -11.71 4.51 -9.20
N LEU A 202 -10.63 3.71 -9.26
CA LEU A 202 -9.45 4.02 -10.06
C LEU A 202 -9.78 4.22 -11.54
N ASP A 203 -10.58 3.32 -12.12
CA ASP A 203 -10.94 3.39 -13.52
C ASP A 203 -11.75 4.66 -13.85
N ASP A 204 -12.67 5.05 -12.95
CA ASP A 204 -13.47 6.27 -13.07
C ASP A 204 -12.59 7.54 -12.94
N GLU A 205 -11.66 7.56 -11.99
CA GLU A 205 -10.73 8.68 -11.78
C GLU A 205 -9.78 8.87 -12.97
N GLN A 206 -9.27 7.78 -13.53
CA GLN A 206 -8.39 7.80 -14.70
C GLN A 206 -9.10 8.16 -15.99
N ALA A 207 -10.43 8.02 -16.08
CA ALA A 207 -11.17 8.27 -17.31
C ALA A 207 -10.90 9.69 -17.85
N LEU A 208 -10.83 10.68 -16.96
CA LEU A 208 -10.54 12.07 -17.32
C LEU A 208 -9.09 12.27 -17.77
N PHE A 209 -8.10 11.65 -17.11
CA PHE A 209 -6.71 11.75 -17.53
C PHE A 209 -6.48 11.05 -18.88
N LYS A 210 -7.06 9.85 -19.09
CA LYS A 210 -7.08 9.13 -20.36
C LYS A 210 -7.74 9.95 -21.48
N GLU A 211 -8.85 10.60 -21.20
CA GLU A 211 -9.51 11.54 -22.13
C GLU A 211 -8.58 12.70 -22.50
N VAL A 212 -7.89 13.29 -21.52
CA VAL A 212 -6.98 14.42 -21.74
C VAL A 212 -5.75 13.99 -22.55
N MET A 213 -5.08 12.89 -22.17
CA MET A 213 -3.91 12.33 -22.86
C MET A 213 -4.17 12.05 -24.34
N GLY A 214 -5.41 11.65 -24.67
CA GLY A 214 -5.77 11.24 -26.03
C GLY A 214 -5.34 9.80 -26.34
N LYS A 215 -5.91 9.26 -27.41
CA LYS A 215 -5.82 7.82 -27.76
C LYS A 215 -4.38 7.34 -27.93
N GLU A 216 -3.57 8.06 -28.71
CA GLU A 216 -2.20 7.66 -29.02
C GLU A 216 -1.33 7.53 -27.75
N LEU A 217 -1.35 8.52 -26.87
CA LEU A 217 -0.55 8.50 -25.66
C LEU A 217 -1.07 7.47 -24.65
N SER A 218 -2.39 7.26 -24.58
CA SER A 218 -2.99 6.21 -23.75
C SER A 218 -2.63 4.79 -24.23
N GLU A 219 -2.51 4.59 -25.55
CA GLU A 219 -2.07 3.31 -26.13
C GLU A 219 -0.58 3.07 -25.88
N ILE A 220 0.25 4.11 -25.97
CA ILE A 220 1.68 4.04 -25.61
C ILE A 220 1.83 3.64 -24.14
N LYS A 221 1.12 4.30 -23.22
CA LYS A 221 1.16 3.97 -21.79
C LYS A 221 0.77 2.50 -21.54
N ARG A 222 -0.35 2.04 -22.14
CA ARG A 222 -0.79 0.63 -22.00
C ARG A 222 0.27 -0.36 -22.50
N LYS A 223 0.93 -0.03 -23.62
CA LYS A 223 1.97 -0.88 -24.18
C LYS A 223 3.19 -0.95 -23.25
N GLU A 224 3.64 0.19 -22.73
CA GLU A 224 4.75 0.25 -21.77
C GLU A 224 4.44 -0.54 -20.49
N GLN A 225 3.23 -0.41 -19.94
CA GLN A 225 2.79 -1.22 -18.80
C GLN A 225 2.83 -2.71 -19.12
N SER A 226 2.36 -3.14 -20.31
CA SER A 226 2.40 -4.54 -20.71
C SER A 226 3.84 -5.07 -20.88
N GLU A 227 4.74 -4.25 -21.42
CA GLU A 227 6.16 -4.62 -21.59
C GLU A 227 6.88 -4.71 -20.24
N ASN A 228 6.58 -3.79 -19.30
CA ASN A 228 7.14 -3.83 -17.95
C ASN A 228 6.71 -5.09 -17.20
N ARG A 229 5.42 -5.47 -17.27
CA ARG A 229 4.93 -6.72 -16.64
C ARG A 229 5.60 -7.97 -17.21
N ILE A 230 5.88 -7.99 -18.53
CA ILE A 230 6.62 -9.10 -19.15
C ILE A 230 8.07 -9.15 -18.63
N ARG A 231 8.72 -8.00 -18.47
CA ARG A 231 10.09 -7.93 -17.94
C ARG A 231 10.16 -8.35 -16.48
N GLU A 232 9.24 -7.90 -15.66
CA GLU A 232 9.18 -8.24 -14.23
C GLU A 232 8.99 -9.73 -14.01
N ASN A 233 8.04 -10.35 -14.73
CA ASN A 233 7.85 -11.80 -14.70
C ASN A 233 9.10 -12.56 -15.18
N ALA A 234 9.77 -12.08 -16.25
CA ALA A 234 11.00 -12.69 -16.73
C ALA A 234 12.17 -12.57 -15.73
N ILE A 235 12.19 -11.53 -14.89
CA ILE A 235 13.18 -11.35 -13.82
C ILE A 235 12.87 -12.29 -12.65
N SER A 236 11.60 -12.42 -12.25
CA SER A 236 11.15 -13.39 -11.24
C SER A 236 11.48 -14.84 -11.63
N ASP A 237 11.34 -15.19 -12.91
CA ASP A 237 11.67 -16.53 -13.42
C ASP A 237 13.18 -16.81 -13.43
N ILE A 238 14.02 -15.76 -13.54
CA ILE A 238 15.48 -15.89 -13.47
C ILE A 238 15.94 -15.98 -12.01
N GLU A 239 15.38 -15.17 -11.10
CA GLU A 239 15.74 -15.16 -9.68
C GLU A 239 15.35 -16.46 -8.95
N THR A 240 14.26 -17.10 -9.38
CA THR A 240 13.89 -18.46 -8.92
C THR A 240 14.75 -19.58 -9.52
N SER A 241 15.50 -19.32 -10.59
CA SER A 241 16.41 -20.30 -11.22
C SER A 241 17.85 -20.24 -10.69
N GLU A 242 18.24 -19.16 -10.00
CA GLU A 242 19.60 -18.97 -9.45
C GLU A 242 19.77 -19.46 -8.00
N ILE A 243 18.70 -19.94 -7.33
CA ILE A 243 18.76 -20.45 -5.94
C ILE A 243 18.95 -21.99 -5.86
N ASP A 244 18.93 -22.71 -6.98
CA ASP A 244 19.10 -24.19 -7.01
C ASP A 244 20.49 -24.65 -7.50
N MET A 245 21.57 -23.99 -7.06
CA MET A 245 22.95 -24.47 -7.29
C MET A 245 23.87 -24.51 -6.05
N ASP A 246 23.32 -24.46 -4.83
CA ASP A 246 24.11 -24.60 -3.59
C ASP A 246 23.61 -25.73 -2.66
N GLY A 247 22.89 -26.71 -3.22
CA GLY A 247 22.34 -27.86 -2.50
C GLY A 247 22.60 -29.21 -3.16
N MET A 248 23.69 -29.36 -3.92
CA MET A 248 24.13 -30.72 -4.31
C MET A 248 24.96 -31.29 -3.16
N ASP A 249 24.27 -32.02 -2.28
CA ASP A 249 24.87 -32.88 -1.25
C ASP A 249 25.94 -33.77 -1.91
N ILE A 250 27.20 -33.38 -1.75
CA ILE A 250 28.33 -34.30 -1.90
C ILE A 250 28.35 -35.08 -0.59
N ASP A 251 27.63 -36.20 -0.59
CA ASP A 251 27.77 -37.24 0.42
C ASP A 251 29.23 -37.70 0.43
N GLY A 252 29.96 -37.21 1.44
CA GLY A 252 31.26 -37.70 1.80
C GLY A 252 31.12 -39.00 2.56
N ASP A 253 31.18 -40.12 1.84
CA ASP A 253 31.74 -41.37 2.34
C ASP A 253 31.98 -42.30 1.14
N ASP A 254 33.25 -42.39 0.75
CA ASP A 254 33.93 -43.60 0.29
C ASP A 254 35.33 -43.18 -0.21
N MET A 255 36.22 -42.95 0.75
CA MET A 255 37.65 -43.12 0.51
C MET A 255 37.92 -44.62 0.39
N ASP A 256 38.14 -45.10 -0.83
CA ASP A 256 39.03 -46.22 -1.11
C ASP A 256 39.38 -46.21 -2.61
N ASP A 257 40.59 -45.74 -2.91
CA ASP A 257 41.61 -46.36 -3.77
C ASP A 257 42.40 -45.33 -4.62
N PRO A 258 43.66 -45.02 -4.27
CA PRO A 258 44.46 -44.00 -4.94
C PRO A 258 45.21 -44.56 -6.17
N GLU A 259 44.51 -45.12 -7.14
CA GLU A 259 45.11 -45.54 -8.43
C GLU A 259 44.19 -45.38 -9.65
N ASP A 260 43.60 -44.21 -9.89
CA ASP A 260 43.02 -43.91 -11.22
C ASP A 260 43.11 -42.43 -11.66
N ILE A 261 44.10 -41.70 -11.12
CA ILE A 261 44.58 -40.46 -11.75
C ILE A 261 45.48 -40.89 -12.92
N ILE A 262 44.88 -41.28 -14.05
CA ILE A 262 45.38 -41.24 -15.44
C ILE A 262 44.38 -42.07 -16.27
N LYS A 263 43.40 -41.39 -16.89
CA LYS A 263 42.75 -41.74 -18.19
C LYS A 263 41.41 -41.01 -18.34
N LEU A 264 41.43 -39.71 -18.58
CA LEU A 264 40.32 -39.00 -19.25
C LEU A 264 40.81 -37.77 -20.05
N LYS A 265 42.10 -37.77 -20.44
CA LYS A 265 42.53 -37.14 -21.69
C LYS A 265 42.56 -38.25 -22.74
N GLU A 266 41.83 -38.05 -23.84
CA GLU A 266 41.61 -38.99 -24.97
C GLU A 266 40.47 -39.99 -24.85
N VAL A 267 39.24 -39.49 -25.05
CA VAL A 267 38.23 -40.05 -25.98
C VAL A 267 37.46 -38.80 -26.46
N ARG A 268 37.89 -38.05 -27.49
CA ARG A 268 37.71 -38.33 -28.95
C ARG A 268 36.32 -38.94 -29.20
N GLU A 269 35.36 -38.23 -29.78
CA GLU A 269 35.38 -37.65 -31.13
C GLU A 269 34.46 -36.43 -31.25
#